data_AF-A0A2R5G3K3-F1
#
_entry.id   AF-A0A2R5G3K3-F1
#
_cell.length_a   1.000
_cell.length_b   1.000
_cell.length_c   1.000
_cell.angle_alpha   90.00
_cell.angle_beta   90.00
_cell.angle_gamma   90.00
#
_symmetry.space_group_name_H-M   'P 1'
#
loop_
_entity.id
_entity.type
_entity.pdbx_description
1 polymer ?
#
loop_
_entity_poly.entity_id
_entity_poly.type
_entity_poly.pdbx_seq_one_letter_code
_entity_poly.pdbx_strand_id
1 'polypeptide(L)'
;MTFLLNSHNVFDYLVAHGLCNHSDQPPSQVEPIAAKNFNLLLSWSGDRKLIVKQERHNQEGKAAGEFLSEWRIQEFLELFQN
;
A
#
# COMPACT_ATOMS: atom_id res chain seq x y z
N MET A 1 -8.84 17.59 -6.04
CA MET A 1 -7.90 16.62 -6.64
C MET A 1 -7.61 15.56 -5.61
N THR A 2 -7.82 14.30 -5.96
CA THR A 2 -7.55 13.19 -5.04
C THR A 2 -6.07 12.83 -5.07
N PHE A 3 -5.44 12.68 -3.91
CA PHE A 3 -4.04 12.29 -3.81
C PHE A 3 -3.87 10.84 -4.28
N LEU A 4 -3.01 10.60 -5.25
CA LEU A 4 -2.73 9.27 -5.79
C LEU A 4 -1.30 8.86 -5.50
N LEU A 5 -1.16 7.64 -4.99
CA LEU A 5 0.13 7.00 -4.84
C LEU A 5 0.64 6.55 -6.21
N ASN A 6 1.95 6.52 -6.37
CA ASN A 6 2.66 5.97 -7.52
C ASN A 6 4.08 5.59 -7.13
N SER A 7 4.82 5.02 -8.08
CA SER A 7 6.19 4.53 -7.86
C SER A 7 7.18 5.60 -7.37
N HIS A 8 6.90 6.89 -7.62
CA HIS A 8 7.80 8.00 -7.27
C HIS A 8 7.50 8.61 -5.90
N ASN A 9 6.25 8.55 -5.41
CA ASN A 9 5.86 9.22 -4.17
C ASN A 9 5.55 8.27 -3.00
N VAL A 10 5.42 6.97 -3.26
CA VAL A 10 4.96 6.02 -2.25
C VAL A 10 5.93 5.87 -1.09
N PHE A 11 7.24 5.91 -1.35
CA PHE A 11 8.22 5.78 -0.27
C PHE A 11 8.19 6.99 0.66
N ASP A 12 8.24 8.21 0.10
CA ASP A 12 8.15 9.45 0.88
C ASP A 12 6.83 9.52 1.66
N TYR A 13 5.73 9.06 1.07
CA TYR A 13 4.45 8.95 1.74
C TYR A 13 4.53 8.02 2.97
N LEU A 14 5.10 6.83 2.82
CA LEU A 14 5.27 5.89 3.94
C LEU A 14 6.13 6.48 5.05
N VAL A 15 7.21 7.17 4.68
CA VAL A 15 8.10 7.80 5.66
C VAL A 15 7.41 8.94 6.41
N ALA A 16 6.69 9.81 5.70
CA ALA A 16 5.94 10.91 6.30
C ALA A 16 4.87 10.43 7.30
N HIS A 17 4.37 9.20 7.14
CA HIS A 17 3.38 8.58 8.04
C HIS A 17 4.01 7.66 9.09
N GLY A 18 5.35 7.62 9.21
CA GLY A 18 6.05 6.78 10.20
C GLY A 18 5.98 5.28 9.92
N LEU A 19 5.61 4.87 8.70
CA LEU A 19 5.53 3.47 8.28
C LEU A 19 6.84 2.95 7.69
N CYS A 20 7.76 3.87 7.36
CA CYS A 20 9.16 3.61 7.00
C CYS A 20 10.03 4.68 7.67
N ASN A 21 11.29 4.38 7.94
CA ASN A 21 12.21 5.37 8.49
C ASN A 21 13.02 6.05 7.39
N HIS A 22 13.35 7.33 7.55
CA HIS A 22 14.31 8.02 6.67
C HIS A 22 15.71 7.38 6.71
N SER A 23 16.04 6.68 7.79
CA SER A 23 17.28 5.90 7.91
C SER A 23 17.22 4.57 7.16
N ASP A 24 16.03 4.09 6.77
CA ASP A 24 15.90 2.90 5.96
C ASP A 24 16.41 3.20 4.56
N GLN A 25 17.09 2.23 3.94
CA GLN A 25 17.38 2.34 2.51
C GLN A 25 16.07 2.44 1.73
N PRO A 26 16.01 3.28 0.68
CA PRO A 26 14.85 3.30 -0.21
C PRO A 26 14.67 1.91 -0.84
N PRO A 27 13.43 1.55 -1.25
CA PRO A 27 13.19 0.34 -1.98
C PRO A 27 14.06 0.30 -3.26
N SER A 28 14.65 -0.85 -3.55
CA SER A 28 15.42 -1.08 -4.78
C SER A 28 14.51 -1.11 -6.01
N GLN A 29 13.24 -1.46 -5.83
CA GLN A 29 12.24 -1.51 -6.89
C GLN A 29 10.85 -1.16 -6.35
N VAL A 30 10.11 -0.39 -7.13
CA VAL A 30 8.69 -0.10 -6.89
C VAL A 30 7.92 -0.37 -8.17
N GLU A 31 7.01 -1.33 -8.14
CA GLU A 31 6.25 -1.74 -9.32
C GLU A 31 4.73 -1.76 -9.08
N PRO A 32 3.94 -1.28 -10.06
CA PRO A 32 2.49 -1.42 -10.01
C PRO A 32 2.08 -2.87 -10.26
N ILE A 33 1.22 -3.41 -9.40
CA ILE A 33 0.59 -4.72 -9.60
C ILE A 33 -0.80 -4.50 -10.21
N ALA A 34 -1.02 -5.09 -11.39
CA ALA A 34 -2.31 -5.05 -12.06
C ALA A 34 -3.35 -5.90 -11.30
N ALA A 35 -4.27 -5.24 -10.59
CA ALA A 35 -5.38 -5.84 -9.86
C ALA A 35 -6.58 -4.88 -9.78
N LYS A 36 -7.63 -5.23 -9.01
CA LYS A 36 -8.83 -4.39 -8.80
C LYS A 36 -8.49 -2.99 -8.26
N ASN A 37 -7.56 -2.90 -7.32
CA ASN A 37 -7.10 -1.66 -6.70
C ASN A 37 -5.79 -1.15 -7.32
N PHE A 38 -5.37 0.05 -6.94
CA PHE A 38 -4.03 0.53 -7.27
C PHE A 38 -3.05 -0.04 -6.24
N ASN A 39 -2.33 -1.08 -6.65
CA ASN A 39 -1.39 -1.79 -5.79
C ASN A 39 0.04 -1.46 -6.22
N LEU A 40 0.89 -1.12 -5.26
CA LEU A 40 2.32 -0.94 -5.44
C LEU A 40 3.07 -1.97 -4.61
N LEU A 41 3.96 -2.73 -5.24
CA LEU A 41 4.90 -3.59 -4.55
C LEU A 41 6.24 -2.88 -4.43
N LEU A 42 6.66 -2.65 -3.19
CA LEU A 42 7.96 -2.13 -2.84
C LEU A 42 8.84 -3.31 -2.45
N SER A 43 9.99 -3.44 -3.11
CA SER A 43 11.00 -4.44 -2.79
C SER A 43 12.27 -3.73 -2.35
N TRP A 44 12.88 -4.19 -1.25
CA TRP A 44 14.19 -3.73 -0.80
C TRP A 44 15.27 -4.74 -1.19
N SER A 45 16.54 -4.38 -1.04
CA SER A 45 17.63 -5.34 -1.12
C SER A 45 17.44 -6.46 -0.10
N GLY A 46 17.50 -7.72 -0.54
CA GLY A 46 17.16 -8.90 0.25
C GLY A 46 15.73 -9.37 -0.02
N ASP A 47 15.06 -9.91 1.00
CA ASP A 47 13.73 -10.54 0.87
C ASP A 47 12.57 -9.68 1.41
N ARG A 48 12.86 -8.47 1.91
CA ARG A 48 11.83 -7.56 2.43
C ARG A 48 10.99 -7.01 1.28
N LYS A 49 9.67 -7.24 1.37
CA LYS A 49 8.67 -6.71 0.45
C LYS A 49 7.51 -6.10 1.21
N LEU A 50 6.93 -5.04 0.67
CA LEU A 50 5.73 -4.38 1.20
C LEU A 50 4.75 -4.14 0.06
N ILE A 51 3.49 -4.48 0.26
CA ILE A 51 2.41 -4.10 -0.66
C ILE A 51 1.65 -2.90 -0.09
N VAL A 52 1.57 -1.84 -0.88
CA VAL A 52 0.75 -0.66 -0.58
C VAL A 52 -0.46 -0.70 -1.50
N LYS A 53 -1.66 -0.66 -0.91
CA LYS A 53 -2.92 -0.71 -1.65
C LYS A 53 -3.64 0.63 -1.51
N GLN A 54 -4.09 1.20 -2.62
CA GLN A 54 -4.96 2.38 -2.68
C GLN A 54 -6.21 2.04 -3.49
N GLU A 55 -7.39 2.36 -2.98
CA GLU A 55 -8.63 2.15 -3.72
C GLU A 55 -8.66 3.01 -4.98
N ARG A 56 -9.22 2.46 -6.06
CA ARG A 56 -9.45 3.23 -7.27
C ARG A 56 -10.61 4.20 -7.04
N HIS A 57 -10.37 5.45 -7.40
CA HIS A 57 -11.41 6.46 -7.42
C HIS A 57 -12.20 6.39 -8.73
N ASN A 58 -13.51 6.58 -8.65
CA ASN A 58 -14.36 6.74 -9.83
C ASN A 58 -14.13 8.13 -10.48
N GLN A 59 -14.87 8.42 -11.56
CA GLN A 59 -14.77 9.71 -12.27
C GLN A 59 -15.11 10.93 -11.40
N GLU A 60 -15.84 10.73 -10.29
CA GLU A 60 -16.17 11.76 -9.31
C GLU A 60 -15.13 11.87 -8.18
N GLY A 61 -14.07 11.05 -8.21
CA GLY A 61 -13.03 11.02 -7.18
C GLY A 61 -13.41 10.23 -5.92
N LYS A 62 -14.48 9.43 -5.94
CA LYS A 62 -14.96 8.62 -4.80
C LYS A 62 -14.42 7.19 -4.85
N ALA A 63 -14.01 6.68 -3.70
CA ALA A 63 -13.60 5.30 -3.49
C ALA A 63 -14.81 4.42 -3.06
N ALA A 64 -14.67 3.10 -3.14
CA ALA A 64 -15.75 2.17 -2.81
C ALA A 64 -15.89 1.92 -1.29
N GLY A 65 -14.84 2.20 -0.51
CA GLY A 65 -14.79 2.00 0.95
C GLY A 65 -14.67 0.54 1.37
N GLU A 66 -14.09 -0.31 0.52
CA GLU A 66 -13.97 -1.76 0.71
C GLU A 66 -12.81 -2.17 1.62
N PHE A 67 -11.78 -1.32 1.78
CA PHE A 67 -10.59 -1.66 2.59
C PHE A 67 -10.89 -1.87 4.07
N LEU A 68 -11.91 -1.21 4.63
CA LEU A 68 -12.31 -1.48 6.01
C LEU A 68 -12.78 -2.93 6.18
N SER A 69 -13.51 -3.46 5.20
CA SER A 69 -13.95 -4.85 5.19
C SER A 69 -12.78 -5.79 4.97
N GLU A 70 -11.86 -5.45 4.05
CA GLU A 70 -10.63 -6.23 3.82
C GLU A 70 -9.77 -6.32 5.09
N TRP A 71 -9.59 -5.20 5.80
CA TRP A 71 -8.87 -5.14 7.07
C TRP A 71 -9.51 -6.01 8.15
N ARG A 72 -10.84 -5.91 8.33
CA ARG A 72 -11.57 -6.73 9.30
C ARG A 72 -11.47 -8.23 9.02
N ILE A 73 -11.36 -8.64 7.76
CA ILE A 73 -11.13 -10.06 7.42
C ILE A 73 -9.72 -10.48 7.87
N GLN A 74 -8.70 -9.64 7.69
CA GLN A 74 -7.36 -9.94 8.19
C GLN A 74 -7.34 -10.08 9.72
N GLU A 75 -7.92 -9.12 10.44
CA GLU A 75 -8.08 -9.18 11.90
C GLU A 75 -8.84 -10.45 12.34
N PHE A 76 -9.90 -10.78 11.61
CA PHE A 76 -10.68 -12.00 11.88
C PHE A 76 -9.85 -13.27 11.68
N LEU A 77 -9.02 -13.34 10.62
CA LEU A 77 -8.17 -14.49 10.36
C LEU A 77 -7.09 -14.68 11.43
N GLU A 78 -6.56 -13.60 12.00
CA GLU A 78 -5.59 -13.66 13.11
C GLU A 78 -6.13 -14.40 14.33
N LEU A 79 -7.45 -14.36 14.57
CA LEU A 79 -8.09 -15.11 15.67
C LEU A 79 -7.99 -16.64 15.52
N PHE A 80 -7.67 -17.14 14.33
CA PHE A 80 -7.54 -18.57 14.02
C PHE A 80 -6.11 -18.99 13.71
N GLN A 81 -5.13 -18.09 13.86
CA GLN A 81 -3.72 -18.43 13.74
C GLN A 81 -3.25 -19.08 15.06
N ASN A 82 -3.15 -20.42 15.05
CA ASN A 82 -2.59 -21.23 16.14
C ASN A 82 -1.07 -21.04 16.27
#